data_AF-A0A968MWN1-F1
#
_entry.id   AF-A0A968MWN1-F1
#
_cell.length_a   1.000
_cell.length_b   1.000
_cell.length_c   1.000
_cell.angle_alpha   90.00
_cell.angle_beta   90.00
_cell.angle_gamma   90.00
#
_symmetry.space_group_name_H-M   'P 1'
#
loop_
_entity.id
_entity.type
_entity.pdbx_description
1 polymer ?
#
loop_
_entity_poly.entity_id
_entity_poly.type
_entity_poly.pdbx_seq_one_letter_code
_entity_poly.pdbx_strand_id
1 'polypeptide(L)'
;MELQSRQDANASTYGTANAVKRTVSKSSHVYKNTSWDLVDASKEKEFDLAKVKSEQLPDEMKKMNEAQRADYIKEKAAEREQISKQITELNKKREEYLAQQQKSTTDKNMLESALLESIKNQAMAKSFTF
;
A
#
# COMPACT_ATOMS: atom_id res chain seq x y z
N MET A 1 -2.78 -11.63 -11.42
CA MET A 1 -2.13 -10.32 -11.69
C MET A 1 -3.06 -9.32 -12.38
N GLU A 2 -3.74 -9.71 -13.46
CA GLU A 2 -4.59 -8.81 -14.28
C GLU A 2 -5.62 -7.98 -13.49
N LEU A 3 -6.21 -8.57 -12.45
CA LEU A 3 -7.17 -7.88 -11.59
C LEU A 3 -6.55 -6.71 -10.80
N GLN A 4 -5.29 -6.85 -10.35
CA GLN A 4 -4.57 -5.77 -9.65
C GLN A 4 -4.17 -4.66 -10.62
N SER A 5 -3.66 -5.01 -11.79
CA SER A 5 -3.26 -4.06 -12.83
C SER A 5 -4.44 -3.21 -13.31
N ARG A 6 -5.62 -3.81 -13.50
CA ARG A 6 -6.85 -3.06 -13.84
C ARG A 6 -7.23 -2.06 -12.75
N GLN A 7 -7.15 -2.46 -11.48
CA GLN A 7 -7.46 -1.54 -10.38
C GLN A 7 -6.40 -0.44 -10.22
N ASP A 8 -5.15 -0.70 -10.59
CA ASP A 8 -4.11 0.33 -10.59
C ASP A 8 -4.33 1.34 -11.73
N ALA A 9 -4.77 0.87 -12.90
CA ALA A 9 -5.20 1.73 -14.00
C ALA A 9 -6.39 2.60 -13.57
N ASN A 10 -7.43 2.00 -12.99
CA ASN A 10 -8.58 2.73 -12.46
C ASN A 10 -8.16 3.76 -11.40
N ALA A 11 -7.27 3.39 -10.46
CA ALA A 11 -6.81 4.33 -9.45
C ALA A 11 -6.10 5.54 -10.07
N SER A 12 -5.36 5.33 -11.16
CA SER A 12 -4.65 6.37 -11.89
C SER A 12 -5.59 7.31 -12.64
N THR A 13 -6.78 6.87 -13.06
CA THR A 13 -7.77 7.76 -13.71
C THR A 13 -8.35 8.81 -12.76
N TYR A 14 -8.36 8.54 -11.45
CA TYR A 14 -8.75 9.53 -10.42
C TYR A 14 -7.63 10.51 -10.06
N GLY A 15 -6.45 10.37 -10.68
CA GLY A 15 -5.31 11.25 -10.50
C GLY A 15 -4.16 10.65 -9.70
N THR A 16 -2.99 11.27 -9.84
CA THR A 16 -1.70 10.79 -9.28
C THR A 16 -1.76 10.60 -7.77
N ALA A 17 -2.46 11.47 -7.05
CA ALA A 17 -2.60 11.36 -5.59
C ALA A 17 -3.29 10.05 -5.17
N ASN A 18 -4.26 9.57 -5.95
CA ASN A 18 -4.98 8.34 -5.68
C ASN A 18 -4.13 7.11 -6.02
N ALA A 19 -3.41 7.14 -7.15
CA ALA A 19 -2.43 6.12 -7.49
C ALA A 19 -1.36 5.96 -6.38
N VAL A 20 -0.81 7.07 -5.87
CA VAL A 20 0.17 7.05 -4.77
C VAL A 20 -0.41 6.43 -3.51
N LYS A 21 -1.61 6.83 -3.07
CA LYS A 21 -2.27 6.25 -1.88
C LYS A 21 -2.42 4.74 -2.02
N ARG A 22 -2.77 4.27 -3.23
CA ARG A 22 -2.92 2.84 -3.51
C ARG A 22 -1.58 2.10 -3.45
N THR A 23 -0.51 2.66 -4.00
CA THR A 23 0.85 2.10 -3.90
C THR A 23 1.30 1.98 -2.45
N VAL A 24 1.08 3.02 -1.64
CA VAL A 24 1.42 3.02 -0.20
C VAL A 24 0.60 1.98 0.57
N SER A 25 -0.70 1.85 0.27
CA SER A 25 -1.54 0.81 0.87
C SER A 25 -1.03 -0.59 0.55
N LYS A 26 -0.62 -0.84 -0.71
CA LYS A 26 -0.09 -2.14 -1.15
C LYS A 26 1.26 -2.51 -0.53
N SER A 27 2.09 -1.52 -0.18
CA SER A 27 3.36 -1.78 0.50
C SER A 27 3.23 -1.97 2.02
N SER A 28 2.03 -1.75 2.57
CA SER A 28 1.80 -1.83 4.01
C SER A 28 1.56 -3.25 4.49
N HIS A 29 1.82 -3.50 5.78
CA HIS A 29 1.62 -4.82 6.39
C HIS A 29 0.16 -5.31 6.36
N VAL A 30 -0.81 -4.41 6.26
CA VAL A 30 -2.23 -4.77 6.24
C VAL A 30 -2.68 -5.36 4.90
N TYR A 31 -1.90 -5.16 3.83
CA TYR A 31 -2.21 -5.70 2.51
C TYR A 31 -1.62 -7.12 2.36
N LYS A 32 -2.38 -8.12 2.83
CA LYS A 32 -1.99 -9.54 2.82
C LYS A 32 -2.74 -10.32 1.75
N ASN A 33 -2.01 -11.08 0.93
CA ASN A 33 -2.56 -11.83 -0.20
C ASN A 33 -2.27 -13.33 -0.13
N THR A 34 -2.33 -13.91 1.06
CA THR A 34 -1.93 -15.30 1.36
C THR A 34 -2.63 -16.36 0.50
N SER A 35 -3.82 -16.08 -0.05
CA SER A 35 -4.55 -17.01 -0.91
C SER A 35 -4.00 -17.16 -2.33
N TRP A 36 -3.22 -16.19 -2.82
CA TRP A 36 -2.72 -16.18 -4.20
C TRP A 36 -1.27 -15.71 -4.37
N ASP A 37 -0.61 -15.30 -3.28
CA ASP A 37 0.77 -14.82 -3.28
C ASP A 37 1.64 -15.70 -2.39
N LEU A 38 2.63 -16.37 -2.99
CA LEU A 38 3.50 -17.32 -2.29
C LEU A 38 4.42 -16.65 -1.26
N VAL A 39 4.80 -15.38 -1.46
CA VAL A 39 5.65 -14.63 -0.52
C VAL A 39 4.87 -14.24 0.73
N ASP A 40 3.58 -13.91 0.60
CA ASP A 40 2.71 -13.67 1.75
C ASP A 40 2.32 -14.97 2.42
N ALA A 41 1.95 -16.00 1.64
CA ALA A 41 1.64 -17.33 2.16
C ALA A 41 2.81 -17.91 2.95
N SER A 42 4.06 -17.76 2.49
CA SER A 42 5.25 -18.26 3.18
C SER A 42 5.54 -17.62 4.54
N LYS A 43 4.84 -16.53 4.89
CA LYS A 43 4.95 -15.92 6.22
C LYS A 43 3.98 -16.55 7.23
N GLU A 44 2.98 -17.30 6.76
CA GLU A 44 2.02 -17.97 7.62
C GLU A 44 2.61 -19.26 8.18
N LYS A 45 2.41 -19.51 9.48
CA LYS A 45 3.03 -20.66 10.18
C LYS A 45 2.59 -22.02 9.63
N GLU A 46 1.37 -22.08 9.08
CA GLU A 46 0.76 -23.31 8.58
C GLU A 46 1.05 -23.55 7.08
N PHE A 47 1.73 -22.62 6.42
CA PHE A 47 2.03 -22.75 5.00
C PHE A 47 3.13 -23.76 4.76
N ASP A 48 2.85 -24.69 3.85
CA ASP A 48 3.77 -25.73 3.43
C ASP A 48 3.88 -25.72 1.90
N LEU A 49 5.05 -25.31 1.41
CA LEU A 49 5.34 -25.21 -0.01
C LEU A 49 5.29 -26.59 -0.71
N ALA A 50 5.57 -27.68 -0.01
CA ALA A 50 5.53 -29.03 -0.57
C ALA A 50 4.09 -29.48 -0.90
N LYS A 51 3.08 -28.88 -0.25
CA LYS A 51 1.65 -29.17 -0.52
C LYS A 51 1.10 -28.39 -1.71
N VAL A 52 1.84 -27.42 -2.24
CA VAL A 52 1.41 -26.63 -3.40
C VAL A 52 1.57 -27.45 -4.67
N LYS A 53 0.47 -27.64 -5.42
CA LYS A 53 0.50 -28.40 -6.67
C LYS A 53 1.32 -27.66 -7.72
N SER A 54 2.07 -28.39 -8.54
CA SER A 54 2.89 -27.83 -9.62
C SER A 54 2.08 -26.94 -10.59
N GLU A 55 0.81 -27.29 -10.83
CA GLU A 55 -0.11 -26.51 -11.67
C GLU A 55 -0.41 -25.10 -11.13
N GLN A 56 -0.34 -24.92 -9.80
CA GLN A 56 -0.61 -23.65 -9.13
C GLN A 56 0.64 -22.77 -9.02
N LEU A 57 1.81 -23.31 -9.35
CA LEU A 57 3.05 -22.56 -9.32
C LEU A 57 3.17 -21.66 -10.57
N PRO A 58 3.83 -20.51 -10.44
CA PRO A 58 4.29 -19.74 -11.59
C PRO A 58 5.18 -20.57 -12.51
N ASP A 59 5.17 -20.27 -13.81
CA ASP A 59 5.91 -21.04 -14.82
C ASP A 59 7.42 -21.11 -14.54
N GLU A 60 7.98 -20.05 -13.97
CA GLU A 60 9.38 -19.98 -13.51
C GLU A 60 9.68 -21.04 -12.44
N MET A 61 8.74 -21.27 -11.52
CA MET A 61 8.89 -22.19 -10.39
C MET A 61 8.56 -23.65 -10.73
N LYS A 62 7.82 -23.91 -11.81
CA LYS A 62 7.48 -25.28 -12.24
C LYS A 62 8.73 -26.11 -12.55
N LYS A 63 9.78 -25.48 -13.08
CA LYS A 63 11.06 -26.12 -13.43
C LYS A 63 12.04 -26.23 -12.24
N MET A 64 11.73 -25.59 -11.12
CA MET A 64 12.56 -25.58 -9.92
C MET A 64 12.27 -26.78 -9.03
N ASN A 65 13.30 -27.30 -8.37
CA ASN A 65 13.14 -28.24 -7.25
C ASN A 65 12.71 -27.51 -5.96
N GLU A 66 12.42 -28.26 -4.89
CA GLU A 66 11.91 -27.68 -3.63
C GLU A 66 12.86 -26.65 -3.00
N ALA A 67 14.16 -26.95 -2.94
CA ALA A 67 15.16 -26.02 -2.39
C ALA A 67 15.22 -24.73 -3.23
N GLN A 68 15.26 -24.85 -4.56
CA GLN A 68 15.26 -23.72 -5.48
C GLN A 68 14.00 -22.86 -5.34
N ARG A 69 12.83 -23.48 -5.14
CA ARG A 69 11.57 -22.74 -4.92
C ARG A 69 11.61 -21.97 -3.60
N ALA A 70 12.13 -22.56 -2.53
CA ALA A 70 12.28 -21.90 -1.24
C ALA A 70 13.23 -20.69 -1.34
N ASP A 71 14.38 -20.87 -1.99
CA ASP A 71 15.34 -19.80 -2.23
C ASP A 71 14.75 -18.68 -3.10
N TYR A 72 13.99 -19.03 -4.15
CA TYR A 72 13.32 -18.07 -5.01
C TYR A 72 12.29 -17.22 -4.25
N ILE A 73 11.47 -17.85 -3.40
CA ILE A 73 10.51 -17.12 -2.56
C ILE A 73 11.25 -16.18 -1.60
N LYS A 74 12.36 -16.62 -1.00
CA LYS A 74 13.17 -15.80 -0.10
C LYS A 74 13.78 -14.59 -0.81
N GLU A 75 14.29 -14.77 -2.03
CA GLU A 75 14.80 -13.68 -2.87
C GLU A 75 13.68 -12.66 -3.16
N LYS A 76 12.52 -13.12 -3.62
CA LYS A 76 11.36 -12.24 -3.89
C LYS A 76 10.81 -11.57 -2.66
N ALA A 77 10.89 -12.20 -1.49
CA ALA A 77 10.55 -11.58 -0.22
C ALA A 77 11.50 -10.41 0.11
N ALA A 78 12.81 -10.60 -0.08
CA ALA A 78 13.81 -9.57 0.15
C ALA A 78 13.66 -8.38 -0.82
N GLU A 79 13.46 -8.66 -2.12
CA GLU A 79 13.17 -7.63 -3.13
C GLU A 79 11.92 -6.81 -2.74
N ARG A 80 10.83 -7.50 -2.35
CA ARG A 80 9.59 -6.85 -1.92
C ARG A 80 9.80 -5.97 -0.69
N GLU A 81 10.58 -6.42 0.28
CA GLU A 81 10.89 -5.64 1.47
C GLU A 81 11.68 -4.37 1.10
N GLN A 82 12.68 -4.47 0.24
CA GLN A 82 13.47 -3.32 -0.23
C GLN A 82 12.58 -2.29 -0.93
N ILE A 83 11.74 -2.73 -1.87
CA ILE A 83 10.82 -1.85 -2.60
C ILE A 83 9.83 -1.19 -1.64
N SER A 84 9.30 -1.94 -0.66
CA SER A 84 8.35 -1.40 0.32
C SER A 84 8.97 -0.34 1.23
N LYS A 85 10.23 -0.52 1.61
CA LYS A 85 11.01 0.51 2.34
C LYS A 85 11.18 1.77 1.50
N GLN A 86 11.53 1.64 0.23
CA GLN A 86 11.66 2.78 -0.68
C GLN A 86 10.34 3.55 -0.86
N ILE A 87 9.22 2.84 -1.03
CA ILE A 87 7.87 3.44 -1.10
C ILE A 87 7.56 4.23 0.17
N THR A 88 7.86 3.65 1.33
CA THR A 88 7.61 4.27 2.64
C THR A 88 8.43 5.55 2.81
N GLU A 89 9.72 5.50 2.45
CA GLU A 89 10.60 6.67 2.51
C GLU A 89 10.14 7.79 1.57
N LEU A 90 9.77 7.45 0.33
CA LEU A 90 9.26 8.42 -0.64
C LEU A 90 7.92 9.02 -0.20
N ASN A 91 7.03 8.22 0.38
CA ASN A 91 5.77 8.74 0.90
C ASN A 91 5.99 9.68 2.08
N LYS A 92 6.94 9.39 2.98
CA LYS A 92 7.30 10.30 4.06
C LYS A 92 7.77 11.66 3.52
N LYS A 93 8.67 11.68 2.54
CA LYS A 93 9.14 12.91 1.89
C LYS A 93 7.98 13.69 1.24
N ARG A 94 7.05 12.97 0.61
CA ARG A 94 5.84 13.56 0.03
C ARG A 94 4.93 14.19 1.09
N GLU A 95 4.67 13.51 2.20
CA GLU A 95 3.85 14.02 3.30
C GLU A 95 4.47 15.26 3.95
N GLU A 96 5.78 15.24 4.17
CA GLU A 96 6.54 16.40 4.67
C GLU A 96 6.42 17.59 3.71
N TYR A 97 6.58 17.36 2.40
CA TYR A 97 6.42 18.41 1.39
C TYR A 97 5.00 18.99 1.37
N LEU A 98 3.98 18.13 1.39
CA LEU A 98 2.57 18.57 1.41
C LEU A 98 2.26 19.37 2.68
N ALA A 99 2.73 18.93 3.84
CA ALA A 99 2.53 19.63 5.10
C ALA A 99 3.22 21.00 5.12
N GLN A 100 4.39 21.14 4.49
CA GLN A 100 5.07 22.43 4.32
C GLN A 100 4.27 23.35 3.41
N GLN A 101 3.83 22.86 2.24
CA GLN A 101 3.07 23.68 1.30
C GLN A 101 1.71 24.11 1.83
N GLN A 102 1.02 23.24 2.57
CA GLN A 102 -0.28 23.57 3.15
C GLN A 102 -0.19 24.71 4.18
N LYS A 103 0.94 24.84 4.90
CA LYS A 103 1.20 25.99 5.78
C LYS A 103 1.41 27.29 5.02
N SER A 104 1.98 27.21 3.82
CA SER A 104 2.25 28.36 2.96
C SER A 104 0.98 28.89 2.26
N THR A 105 0.01 28.02 1.98
CA THR A 105 -1.30 28.38 1.41
C THR A 105 -2.37 28.53 2.50
N THR A 106 -2.27 29.57 3.33
CA THR A 106 -3.35 29.93 4.28
C THR A 106 -4.38 30.82 3.59
N ASP A 107 -4.99 30.34 2.50
CA ASP A 107 -6.08 31.07 1.86
C ASP A 107 -7.40 30.67 2.52
N LYS A 108 -7.93 31.56 3.37
CA LYS A 108 -9.16 31.32 4.18
C LYS A 108 -10.40 31.02 3.33
N ASN A 109 -10.33 31.26 2.02
CA ASN A 109 -11.42 31.03 1.08
C ASN A 109 -11.49 29.60 0.54
N MET A 110 -10.60 28.69 0.95
CA MET A 110 -10.68 27.28 0.55
C MET A 110 -11.81 26.54 1.26
N LEU A 111 -12.46 25.64 0.53
CA LEU A 111 -13.56 24.79 1.02
C LEU A 111 -13.22 24.07 2.34
N GLU A 112 -11.99 23.58 2.46
CA GLU A 112 -11.52 22.90 3.67
C GLU A 112 -11.55 23.82 4.89
N SER A 113 -11.06 25.07 4.77
CA SER A 113 -11.08 26.06 5.84
C SER A 113 -12.51 26.41 6.25
N ALA A 114 -13.41 26.61 5.28
CA ALA A 114 -14.82 26.89 5.55
C ALA A 114 -15.54 25.73 6.26
N LEU A 115 -15.25 24.47 5.86
CA LEU A 115 -15.77 23.28 6.52
C LEU A 115 -15.24 23.13 7.95
N LEU A 116 -13.94 23.33 8.15
CA LEU A 116 -13.30 23.29 9.46
C LEU A 116 -13.88 24.35 10.40
N GLU A 117 -14.08 25.56 9.91
CA GLU A 117 -14.68 26.65 10.68
C GLU A 117 -16.14 26.33 11.03
N SER A 118 -16.93 25.83 10.07
CA SER A 118 -18.30 25.38 10.33
C SER A 118 -18.37 24.29 11.40
N ILE A 119 -17.49 23.28 11.33
CA ILE A 119 -17.44 22.18 12.31
C ILE A 119 -17.03 22.72 13.69
N LYS A 120 -16.01 23.59 13.76
CA LYS A 120 -15.58 24.22 15.02
C LYS A 120 -16.71 25.06 15.63
N ASN A 121 -17.42 25.85 14.83
CA ASN A 121 -18.54 26.66 15.29
C ASN A 121 -19.68 25.78 15.86
N GLN A 122 -20.03 24.70 15.17
CA GLN A 122 -21.03 23.74 15.67
C GLN A 122 -20.60 23.06 16.96
N ALA A 123 -19.30 22.77 17.12
CA ALA A 123 -18.78 22.11 18.30
C ALA A 123 -18.62 23.08 19.49
N MET A 124 -18.26 24.35 19.27
CA MET A 124 -18.34 25.41 20.29
C MET A 124 -19.77 25.63 20.78
N ALA A 125 -20.77 25.58 19.89
CA ALA A 125 -22.19 25.65 20.27
C ALA A 125 -22.64 24.46 21.14
N LYS A 126 -21.88 23.35 21.13
CA LYS A 126 -22.06 22.18 21.99
C LYS A 126 -21.11 22.18 23.21
N SER A 127 -20.48 23.33 23.50
CA SER A 127 -19.58 23.53 24.64
C SER A 127 -18.26 22.75 24.60
N PHE A 128 -17.80 22.33 23.41
CA PHE A 128 -16.45 21.80 23.24
C PHE A 128 -15.43 22.95 23.17
N THR A 129 -14.27 22.77 23.81
CA THR A 129 -13.13 23.69 23.79
C THR A 129 -11.98 23.12 22.96
N PHE A 130 -11.24 23.98 22.26
CA PHE A 130 -10.17 23.64 21.30
C PHE A 130 -8.88 24.39 21.62
#